data_AF-A0A150XDX3-F1
#
_entry.id   AF-A0A150XDX3-F1
#
_cell.length_a   1.000
_cell.length_b   1.000
_cell.length_c   1.000
_cell.angle_alpha   90.00
_cell.angle_beta   90.00
_cell.angle_gamma   90.00
#
_symmetry.space_group_name_H-M   'P 1'
#
loop_
_entity.id
_entity.type
_entity.pdbx_description
1 polymer ?
#
loop_
_entity_poly.entity_id
_entity_poly.type
_entity_poly.pdbx_seq_one_letter_code
_entity_poly.pdbx_strand_id
1 'polypeptide(L)' 'METILAIGMPGGPEIFVILFIVLLLFGAKKIPDLARGFGKGIREFKDATKEIKKEVDDAGKEIDKE' A
#
# COMPACT_ATOMS: atom_id res chain seq x y z
N MET A 1 -30.43 10.48 -14.22
CA MET A 1 -30.27 9.59 -13.04
C MET A 1 -30.23 8.15 -13.53
N GLU A 2 -29.23 7.76 -14.34
CA GLU A 2 -29.30 6.52 -15.13
C GLU A 2 -28.19 5.49 -14.88
N THR A 3 -27.19 5.70 -14.00
CA THR A 3 -26.00 4.80 -14.08
C THR A 3 -25.27 4.50 -12.77
N ILE A 4 -26.01 4.39 -11.67
CA ILE A 4 -25.48 3.96 -10.36
C ILE A 4 -24.74 2.59 -10.41
N LEU A 5 -24.82 1.81 -11.50
CA LEU A 5 -24.32 0.43 -11.56
C LEU A 5 -23.83 0.04 -12.99
N ALA A 6 -22.78 0.68 -13.51
CA ALA A 6 -22.02 0.11 -14.64
C ALA A 6 -20.67 -0.43 -14.14
N ILE A 7 -20.68 -1.73 -13.86
CA ILE A 7 -19.55 -2.54 -13.41
C ILE A 7 -18.51 -2.58 -14.55
N GLY A 8 -17.51 -1.70 -14.50
CA GLY A 8 -16.43 -1.71 -15.50
C GLY A 8 -15.72 -0.37 -15.61
N MET A 9 -15.05 0.07 -14.55
CA MET A 9 -14.30 1.32 -14.41
C MET A 9 -15.14 2.61 -14.51
N PRO A 10 -15.28 3.39 -13.42
CA PRO A 10 -15.76 4.77 -13.54
C PRO A 10 -14.84 5.56 -14.48
N GLY A 11 -15.42 6.36 -15.36
CA GLY A 11 -14.68 7.27 -16.23
C GLY A 11 -13.88 8.30 -15.42
N GLY A 12 -13.02 9.05 -16.12
CA GLY A 12 -12.20 10.12 -15.50
C GLY A 12 -13.01 11.11 -14.65
N PRO A 13 -14.17 11.61 -15.11
CA PRO A 13 -15.01 12.51 -14.33
C PRO A 13 -15.60 11.87 -13.07
N GLU A 14 -16.07 10.63 -13.14
CA GLU A 14 -16.68 9.93 -12.01
C GLU A 14 -15.67 9.63 -10.90
N ILE A 15 -14.44 9.24 -11.28
CA ILE A 15 -13.33 9.06 -10.33
C ILE A 15 -13.06 10.36 -9.58
N PHE A 16 -13.09 11.51 -10.27
CA PHE A 16 -12.83 12.80 -9.64
C PHE A 16 -13.90 13.16 -8.60
N VAL A 17 -15.17 12.87 -8.88
CA VAL A 17 -16.28 13.09 -7.93
C VAL A 17 -16.14 12.19 -6.70
N ILE A 18 -15.81 10.91 -6.90
CA ILE A 18 -15.57 9.97 -5.78
C ILE A 18 -14.40 10.48 -4.92
N LEU A 19 -13.29 10.87 -5.56
CA LEU A 19 -12.12 11.39 -4.86
C LEU A 19 -12.46 12.67 -4.08
N PHE A 20 -13.29 13.54 -4.63
CA PHE A 20 -13.75 14.75 -3.96
C PHE A 20 -14.58 14.45 -2.72
N ILE A 21 -15.52 13.50 -2.80
CA ILE A 21 -16.32 13.05 -1.64
C ILE A 21 -15.42 12.46 -0.55
N VAL A 22 -14.47 11.59 -0.93
CA VAL A 22 -13.49 11.03 0.02
C VAL A 22 -12.67 12.15 0.67
N LEU A 23 -12.26 13.17 -0.09
CA LEU A 23 -11.53 14.32 0.44
C LEU A 23 -12.36 15.16 1.41
N LEU A 24 -13.67 15.28 1.19
CA LEU A 24 -14.57 15.99 2.12
C LEU A 24 -14.77 15.20 3.42
N LEU A 25 -14.92 13.88 3.34
CA LEU A 25 -15.14 13.03 4.52
C LEU A 25 -13.88 12.89 5.38
N PHE A 26 -12.73 12.65 4.76
CA PHE A 26 -11.47 12.39 5.47
C PHE A 26 -10.60 13.64 5.61
N GLY A 27 -10.81 14.66 4.78
CA GLY A 27 -9.97 15.85 4.69
C GLY A 27 -8.73 15.63 3.82
N ALA A 28 -8.33 16.67 3.08
CA ALA A 28 -7.17 16.64 2.19
C ALA A 28 -5.84 16.31 2.88
N LYS A 29 -5.74 16.56 4.20
CA LYS A 29 -4.54 16.27 5.00
C LYS A 29 -4.43 14.80 5.43
N LYS A 30 -5.55 14.07 5.60
CA LYS A 30 -5.49 12.70 6.12
C LYS A 30 -4.94 11.71 5.10
N ILE A 31 -5.21 11.88 3.80
CA ILE A 31 -4.67 11.00 2.76
C ILE A 31 -3.14 10.97 2.73
N PRO A 32 -2.41 12.11 2.66
CA PRO A 32 -0.95 12.09 2.66
C PRO A 32 -0.37 11.60 3.99
N ASP A 33 -1.03 11.88 5.12
CA ASP A 33 -0.56 11.38 6.41
C ASP A 33 -0.71 9.86 6.54
N LEU A 34 -1.82 9.30 6.05
CA LEU A 34 -2.02 7.84 5.96
C LEU A 34 -0.99 7.21 5.03
N ALA A 35 -0.75 7.79 3.86
CA ALA A 35 0.22 7.31 2.90
C ALA A 35 1.66 7.33 3.46
N ARG A 36 2.03 8.37 4.20
CA ARG A 36 3.33 8.44 4.89
C ARG A 36 3.46 7.39 5.99
N GLY A 37 2.44 7.20 6.81
CA GLY A 37 2.43 6.18 7.87
C GLY A 37 2.52 4.77 7.30
N PHE A 38 1.69 4.47 6.31
CA PHE A 38 1.69 3.19 5.60
C PHE A 38 3.01 2.94 4.88
N GLY A 39 3.58 3.95 4.22
CA GLY A 39 4.88 3.85 3.54
C GLY A 39 6.05 3.56 4.49
N LYS A 40 6.03 4.13 5.70
CA LYS A 40 7.00 3.80 6.75
C LYS A 40 6.82 2.35 7.22
N GLY A 41 5.60 1.92 7.51
CA GLY A 41 5.31 0.56 7.93
C GLY A 41 5.73 -0.50 6.89
N ILE A 42 5.44 -0.27 5.61
CA ILE A 42 5.90 -1.15 4.52
C ILE A 42 7.43 -1.22 4.46
N ARG A 43 8.12 -0.09 4.65
CA ARG A 43 9.58 -0.04 4.62
C ARG A 43 10.18 -0.86 5.76
N GLU A 44 9.73 -0.62 6.99
CA GLU A 44 10.19 -1.34 8.17
C GLU A 44 9.91 -2.85 8.05
N PHE A 45 8.72 -3.23 7.56
CA PHE A 45 8.37 -4.62 7.30
C PHE A 45 9.31 -5.27 6.26
N LYS A 46 9.62 -4.55 5.18
CA LYS A 46 10.53 -5.03 4.13
C LYS A 46 11.96 -5.19 4.65
N ASP A 47 12.42 -4.25 5.46
CA ASP A 47 13.78 -4.27 6.02
C ASP A 47 13.94 -5.45 6.99
N ALA A 48 12.99 -5.64 7.91
CA ALA A 48 12.97 -6.80 8.81
C ALA A 48 12.92 -8.14 8.04
N THR A 49 12.08 -8.23 7.00
CA THR A 49 12.01 -9.43 6.15
C THR A 49 13.33 -9.71 5.44
N LYS A 50 14.06 -8.67 5.02
CA LYS A 50 15.36 -8.81 4.34
C LYS A 50 16.44 -9.29 5.29
N GLU A 51 16.45 -8.81 6.52
CA GLU A 51 17.38 -9.25 7.58
C GLU A 51 17.16 -10.74 7.89
N ILE A 52 15.91 -11.15 8.15
CA ILE A 52 15.55 -12.56 8.39
C ILE A 52 15.98 -13.44 7.21
N LYS A 53 15.71 -13.00 5.97
CA LYS A 53 16.10 -13.77 4.78
C LYS A 53 17.61 -13.96 4.71
N LYS A 54 18.39 -12.93 5.04
CA LYS A 54 19.84 -13.00 5.04
C LYS A 54 20.36 -13.97 6.11
N GLU A 55 19.80 -13.93 7.32
CA GLU A 55 20.16 -14.87 8.39
C GLU A 55 19.86 -16.32 8.00
N VAL A 56 18.71 -16.58 7.37
CA VAL A 56 18.35 -17.91 6.88
C VAL A 56 19.27 -18.38 5.75
N ASP A 57 19.58 -17.50 4.79
CA ASP A 57 20.50 -17.81 3.67
C ASP A 57 21.94 -18.06 4.18
N ASP A 58 22.38 -17.32 5.20
CA ASP A 58 23.72 -17.48 5.79
C ASP A 58 23.79 -18.77 6.65
N ALA A 59 22.75 -19.10 7.43
CA ALA A 59 22.66 -20.36 8.15
C ALA A 59 22.63 -21.59 7.22
N GLY A 60 21.90 -21.52 6.10
CA GLY A 60 21.88 -22.59 5.10
C GLY A 60 23.25 -22.85 4.47
N LYS A 61 24.04 -21.79 4.22
CA LYS A 61 25.40 -21.90 3.66
C LYS A 61 26.43 -22.46 4.66
N GLU A 62 26.20 -22.30 5.96
CA GLU A 62 27.05 -22.91 6.99
C GLU A 62 26.79 -24.42 7.08
N ILE A 63 25.54 -24.86 6.96
CA ILE A 63 25.16 -26.29 6.97
C ILE A 63 25.71 -27.03 5.74
N ASP A 64 25.73 -26.41 4.56
CA ASP A 64 26.26 -27.01 3.32
C ASP A 64 27.81 -27.10 3.27
N LYS A 65 28.52 -26.52 4.25
CA LYS A 65 29.99 -26.50 4.31
C LYS A 65 30.62 -27.50 5.29
N GLU A 66 29.82 -28.18 6.11
CA GLU A 66 30.22 -29.33 6.95
C GLU A 66 29.94 -30.66 6.24
#